data_AF-A0ABD2DYF6-F1
#
_entry.id   AF-A0ABD2DYF6-F1
#
_cell.length_a   1.000
_cell.length_b   1.000
_cell.length_c   1.000
_cell.angle_alpha   90.00
_cell.angle_beta   90.00
_cell.angle_gamma   90.00
#
_symmetry.space_group_name_H-M   'P 1'
#
loop_
_entity.id
_entity.type
_entity.pdbx_description
1 polymer ?
#
loop_
_entity_poly.entity_id
_entity_poly.type
_entity_poly.pdbx_seq_one_letter_code
_entity_poly.pdbx_strand_id
1 'polypeptide(L)'
;MRSRRWEWCLAMELLLLPLLLLATNIQGQSTREVIVLSGSNLSLQISESLPDNYKQLTWFYTIHQKIVEWDSGKSKYFDSKFKGRVMLDPQSGALNIYKVQKEDSSTYLMRVSNATGKEQEWKILLEVFDPVPKPVIKIEKTEEANNICYLKLLCVIPDQSVNCTWYGDSGPFSKECQSSVLELRVPEPQNYSKFYTCQVSNPVSSKNDTVYFTPPCTLARSSGVDWIASWLVVMVPTILGLLLT
;
A
#
# COMPACT_ATOMS: atom_id res chain seq x y z
N MET A 1 -37.18 6.20 64.51
CA MET A 1 -37.41 6.93 63.23
C MET A 1 -36.12 6.93 62.39
N ARG A 2 -35.80 5.84 61.67
CA ARG A 2 -34.59 5.78 60.83
C ARG A 2 -34.68 4.81 59.64
N SER A 3 -35.90 4.52 59.16
CA SER A 3 -36.12 3.56 58.06
C SER A 3 -36.57 4.20 56.75
N ARG A 4 -37.08 5.44 56.79
CA ARG A 4 -37.70 6.11 55.62
C ARG A 4 -36.75 6.95 54.76
N ARG A 5 -35.45 7.05 55.09
CA ARG A 5 -34.49 7.90 54.36
C ARG A 5 -33.61 7.12 53.36
N TRP A 6 -33.50 5.80 53.52
CA TRP A 6 -32.77 4.93 52.58
C TRP A 6 -33.61 4.47 51.38
N GLU A 7 -34.93 4.32 51.56
CA GLU A 7 -35.83 3.90 50.48
C GLU A 7 -35.90 4.90 49.31
N TRP A 8 -35.74 6.21 49.58
CA TRP A 8 -35.76 7.25 48.54
C TRP A 8 -34.43 7.36 47.78
N CYS A 9 -33.29 7.03 48.40
CA CYS A 9 -31.99 6.98 47.70
C CYS A 9 -31.95 5.80 46.73
N LEU A 10 -32.43 4.63 47.16
CA LEU A 10 -32.47 3.43 46.33
C LEU A 10 -33.46 3.58 45.16
N ALA A 11 -34.60 4.24 45.38
CA ALA A 11 -35.57 4.50 44.32
C ALA A 11 -35.04 5.47 43.24
N MET A 12 -34.18 6.43 43.59
CA MET A 12 -33.58 7.35 42.62
C MET A 12 -32.48 6.69 41.78
N GLU A 13 -31.68 5.79 42.35
CA GLU A 13 -30.70 4.98 41.60
C GLU A 13 -31.40 4.01 40.62
N LEU A 14 -32.54 3.44 41.02
CA LEU A 14 -33.37 2.56 40.18
C LEU A 14 -34.06 3.27 39.01
N LEU A 15 -34.31 4.58 39.11
CA LEU A 15 -34.88 5.39 38.03
C LEU A 15 -33.82 5.95 37.05
N LEU A 16 -32.53 5.90 37.39
CA LEU A 16 -31.42 6.28 36.52
C LEU A 16 -30.85 5.11 35.71
N LEU A 17 -31.05 3.87 36.20
CA LEU A 17 -30.67 2.63 35.51
C LEU A 17 -31.30 2.45 34.10
N PRO A 18 -32.56 2.88 33.83
CA PRO A 18 -33.12 2.83 32.48
C PRO A 18 -32.59 3.93 31.54
N LEU A 19 -32.10 5.07 32.06
CA LEU A 19 -31.54 6.14 31.22
C LEU A 19 -30.13 5.83 30.72
N LEU A 20 -29.38 4.99 31.42
CA LEU A 20 -28.04 4.54 31.01
C LEU A 20 -28.07 3.47 29.90
N LEU A 21 -29.23 2.91 29.59
CA LEU A 21 -29.41 1.90 28.52
C LEU A 21 -29.76 2.51 27.15
N LEU A 22 -29.79 3.84 27.04
CA LEU A 22 -29.74 4.55 25.75
C LEU A 22 -28.30 4.71 25.23
N ALA A 23 -27.38 3.84 25.65
CA ALA A 23 -26.18 3.57 24.88
C ALA A 23 -26.65 2.93 23.56
N THR A 24 -26.77 3.78 22.55
CA THR A 24 -26.95 3.38 21.16
C THR A 24 -26.05 2.18 20.90
N ASN A 25 -26.66 1.05 20.53
CA ASN A 25 -25.97 -0.04 19.85
C ASN A 25 -25.36 0.54 18.56
N ILE A 26 -24.22 1.20 18.69
CA ILE A 26 -23.29 1.32 17.57
C ILE A 26 -22.67 -0.06 17.52
N GLN A 27 -23.38 -0.99 16.88
CA GLN A 27 -22.75 -2.18 16.34
C GLN A 27 -21.70 -1.63 15.39
N GLY A 28 -20.47 -1.47 15.89
CA GLY A 28 -19.34 -0.98 15.13
C GLY A 28 -19.13 -1.96 14.00
N GLN A 29 -19.73 -1.69 12.85
CA GLN A 29 -19.63 -2.56 11.70
C GLN A 29 -18.17 -2.51 11.25
N SER A 30 -17.47 -3.63 11.47
CA SER A 30 -16.08 -3.79 11.08
C SER A 30 -15.94 -3.41 9.61
N THR A 31 -15.21 -2.33 9.34
CA THR A 31 -15.01 -1.85 7.98
C THR A 31 -13.94 -2.72 7.34
N ARG A 32 -14.30 -3.45 6.28
CA ARG A 32 -13.36 -4.33 5.57
C ARG A 32 -12.39 -3.46 4.78
N GLU A 33 -11.10 -3.71 4.94
CA GLU A 33 -10.05 -3.04 4.17
C GLU A 33 -9.59 -3.91 3.00
N VAL A 34 -9.41 -3.29 1.84
CA VAL A 34 -8.88 -3.90 0.62
C VAL A 34 -7.76 -3.01 0.09
N ILE A 35 -6.56 -3.56 0.03
CA ILE A 35 -5.37 -2.87 -0.44
C ILE A 35 -4.98 -3.45 -1.79
N VAL A 36 -4.74 -2.59 -2.79
CA VAL A 36 -4.51 -3.04 -4.17
C VAL A 36 -3.54 -2.15 -4.93
N LEU A 37 -2.82 -2.75 -5.90
CA LEU A 37 -1.98 -2.04 -6.85
C LEU A 37 -2.83 -1.35 -7.94
N SER A 38 -2.49 -0.10 -8.27
CA SER A 38 -3.09 0.61 -9.40
C SER A 38 -2.90 -0.14 -10.73
N GLY A 39 -3.90 -0.04 -11.61
CA GLY A 39 -3.97 -0.69 -12.92
C GLY A 39 -4.53 -2.10 -12.88
N SER A 40 -4.69 -2.70 -11.69
CA SER A 40 -5.25 -4.04 -11.54
C SER A 40 -6.78 -4.05 -11.64
N ASN A 41 -7.37 -5.25 -11.65
CA ASN A 41 -8.82 -5.46 -11.57
C ASN A 41 -9.14 -6.05 -10.20
N LEU A 42 -10.22 -5.61 -9.57
CA LEU A 42 -10.63 -6.12 -8.26
C LEU A 42 -12.13 -6.31 -8.18
N SER A 43 -12.54 -7.10 -7.19
CA SER A 43 -13.95 -7.35 -6.85
C SER A 43 -14.21 -6.97 -5.40
N LEU A 44 -15.02 -5.92 -5.20
CA LEU A 44 -15.49 -5.55 -3.87
C LEU A 44 -16.70 -6.40 -3.53
N GLN A 45 -16.60 -7.18 -2.46
CA GLN A 45 -17.65 -8.10 -2.02
C GLN A 45 -17.76 -8.12 -0.51
N ILE A 46 -18.97 -8.37 -0.01
CA ILE A 46 -19.21 -8.63 1.41
C ILE A 46 -18.76 -10.05 1.78
N SER A 47 -18.52 -10.27 3.07
CA SER A 47 -18.16 -11.60 3.57
C SER A 47 -19.37 -12.49 3.86
N GLU A 48 -20.55 -11.88 3.96
CA GLU A 48 -21.84 -12.53 4.18
C GLU A 48 -22.53 -12.81 2.83
N SER A 49 -23.53 -13.69 2.82
CA SER A 49 -24.41 -13.82 1.65
C SER A 49 -25.42 -12.67 1.60
N LEU A 50 -25.89 -12.34 0.39
CA LEU A 50 -27.00 -11.39 0.25
C LEU A 50 -28.25 -11.92 0.96
N PRO A 51 -29.11 -11.04 1.50
CA PRO A 51 -30.40 -11.43 2.05
C PRO A 51 -31.28 -12.11 0.99
N ASP A 52 -31.84 -13.29 1.28
CA ASP A 52 -32.54 -14.14 0.31
C ASP A 52 -33.67 -13.45 -0.49
N ASN A 53 -34.31 -12.42 0.09
CA ASN A 53 -35.46 -11.73 -0.46
C ASN A 53 -35.19 -10.24 -0.79
N TYR A 54 -33.93 -9.89 -1.04
CA TYR A 54 -33.59 -8.52 -1.42
C TYR A 54 -34.28 -8.10 -2.72
N LYS A 55 -34.66 -6.82 -2.81
CA LYS A 55 -35.31 -6.21 -3.97
C LYS A 55 -34.41 -5.23 -4.68
N GLN A 56 -33.58 -4.55 -3.92
CA GLN A 56 -32.68 -3.54 -4.44
C GLN A 56 -31.29 -3.70 -3.82
N LEU A 57 -30.27 -3.51 -4.64
CA LEU A 57 -28.88 -3.44 -4.23
C LEU A 57 -28.27 -2.21 -4.88
N THR A 58 -27.59 -1.36 -4.11
CA THR A 58 -26.92 -0.17 -4.62
C THR A 58 -25.49 -0.09 -4.11
N TRP A 59 -24.56 0.14 -5.02
CA TRP A 59 -23.19 0.50 -4.69
C TRP A 59 -22.99 2.01 -4.77
N PHE A 60 -22.27 2.54 -3.79
CA PHE A 60 -21.88 3.93 -3.71
C PHE A 60 -20.35 4.07 -3.61
N TYR A 61 -19.85 5.10 -4.28
CA TYR A 61 -18.53 5.66 -4.04
C TYR A 61 -18.72 6.84 -3.08
N THR A 62 -18.18 6.74 -1.87
CA THR A 62 -18.55 7.63 -0.74
C THR A 62 -20.06 7.57 -0.45
N ILE A 63 -20.55 8.36 0.50
CA ILE A 63 -21.98 8.40 0.83
C ILE A 63 -22.85 9.14 -0.21
N HIS A 64 -22.24 9.83 -1.19
CA HIS A 64 -22.95 10.77 -2.08
C HIS A 64 -23.14 10.28 -3.52
N GLN A 65 -22.23 9.45 -4.06
CA GLN A 65 -22.22 9.10 -5.47
C GLN A 65 -22.65 7.65 -5.68
N LYS A 66 -23.83 7.43 -6.26
CA LYS A 66 -24.24 6.11 -6.76
C LYS A 66 -23.33 5.68 -7.92
N ILE A 67 -22.95 4.40 -7.93
CA ILE A 67 -22.20 3.75 -9.01
C ILE A 67 -23.17 2.94 -9.87
N VAL A 68 -23.85 1.98 -9.24
CA VAL A 68 -24.78 1.05 -9.88
C VAL A 68 -25.88 0.69 -8.89
N GLU A 69 -27.08 0.56 -9.42
CA GLU A 69 -28.26 0.06 -8.71
C GLU A 69 -28.81 -1.13 -9.47
N TRP A 70 -29.07 -2.21 -8.77
CA TRP A 70 -29.85 -3.33 -9.26
C TRP A 70 -31.21 -3.28 -8.59
N ASP A 71 -32.26 -3.35 -9.40
CA ASP A 71 -33.64 -3.42 -8.96
C ASP A 71 -34.36 -4.49 -9.81
N SER A 72 -34.86 -5.52 -9.12
CA SER A 72 -35.78 -6.50 -9.69
C SER A 72 -35.34 -7.08 -11.05
N GLY A 73 -34.05 -7.43 -11.15
CA GLY A 73 -33.46 -8.08 -12.33
C GLY A 73 -32.82 -7.13 -13.36
N LYS A 74 -32.80 -5.82 -13.12
CA LYS A 74 -32.15 -4.85 -14.03
C LYS A 74 -31.10 -4.02 -13.30
N SER A 75 -29.94 -3.88 -13.93
CA SER A 75 -28.87 -2.99 -13.45
C SER A 75 -28.92 -1.64 -14.17
N LYS A 76 -28.89 -0.56 -13.40
CA LYS A 76 -28.76 0.82 -13.85
C LYS A 76 -27.43 1.37 -13.37
N TYR A 77 -26.57 1.74 -14.31
CA TYR A 77 -25.29 2.39 -14.02
C TYR A 77 -25.47 3.91 -14.05
N PHE A 78 -24.95 4.59 -13.04
CA PHE A 78 -25.05 6.05 -12.91
C PHE A 78 -23.84 6.72 -13.53
N ASP A 79 -24.04 7.97 -13.97
CA ASP A 79 -22.95 8.78 -14.49
C ASP A 79 -21.97 9.12 -13.37
N SER A 80 -20.77 8.57 -13.47
CA SER A 80 -19.70 8.67 -12.48
C SER A 80 -18.36 8.36 -13.14
N LYS A 81 -17.25 8.61 -12.43
CA LYS A 81 -15.89 8.26 -12.90
C LYS A 81 -15.66 6.75 -13.15
N PHE A 82 -16.60 5.91 -12.73
CA PHE A 82 -16.57 4.45 -12.88
C PHE A 82 -17.26 3.97 -14.16
N LYS A 83 -17.93 4.85 -14.90
CA LYS A 83 -18.66 4.51 -16.13
C LYS A 83 -17.73 3.79 -17.11
N GLY A 84 -18.17 2.62 -17.58
CA GLY A 84 -17.38 1.76 -18.47
C GLY A 84 -16.23 1.00 -17.81
N ARG A 85 -16.01 1.15 -16.50
CA ARG A 85 -14.98 0.44 -15.72
C ARG A 85 -15.53 -0.45 -14.62
N VAL A 86 -16.85 -0.58 -14.50
CA VAL A 86 -17.47 -1.40 -13.46
C VAL A 86 -18.52 -2.37 -13.99
N MET A 87 -18.64 -3.50 -13.31
CA MET A 87 -19.66 -4.50 -13.56
C MET A 87 -20.17 -5.07 -12.23
N LEU A 88 -21.49 -5.06 -12.04
CA LEU A 88 -22.12 -5.71 -10.89
C LEU A 88 -22.33 -7.19 -11.20
N ASP A 89 -21.99 -8.06 -10.25
CA ASP A 89 -22.50 -9.43 -10.19
C ASP A 89 -23.74 -9.47 -9.27
N PRO A 90 -24.97 -9.65 -9.81
CA PRO A 90 -26.18 -9.68 -9.00
C PRO A 90 -26.32 -10.93 -8.13
N GLN A 91 -25.58 -12.01 -8.40
CA GLN A 91 -25.68 -13.23 -7.59
C GLN A 91 -24.96 -13.06 -6.26
N SER A 92 -23.73 -12.56 -6.29
CA SER A 92 -22.91 -12.31 -5.10
C SER A 92 -23.09 -10.89 -4.52
N GLY A 93 -23.57 -9.94 -5.32
CA GLY A 93 -23.59 -8.51 -5.01
C GLY A 93 -22.25 -7.83 -5.25
N ALA A 94 -21.25 -8.53 -5.78
CA ALA A 94 -19.90 -8.02 -5.93
C ALA A 94 -19.81 -6.92 -7.00
N LEU A 95 -19.08 -5.84 -6.68
CA LEU A 95 -18.73 -4.79 -7.62
C LEU A 95 -17.33 -5.05 -8.20
N ASN A 96 -17.29 -5.47 -9.45
CA ASN A 96 -16.03 -5.61 -10.19
C ASN A 96 -15.61 -4.25 -10.73
N ILE A 97 -14.41 -3.80 -10.39
CA ILE A 97 -13.80 -2.55 -10.86
C ILE A 97 -12.56 -2.90 -11.68
N TYR A 98 -12.51 -2.42 -12.92
CA TYR A 98 -11.42 -2.68 -13.86
C TYR A 98 -10.46 -1.49 -13.94
N LYS A 99 -9.16 -1.79 -14.01
CA LYS A 99 -8.07 -0.80 -14.08
C LYS A 99 -8.21 0.26 -13.00
N VAL A 100 -8.16 -0.16 -11.74
CA VAL A 100 -8.32 0.73 -10.59
C VAL A 100 -7.22 1.78 -10.53
N GLN A 101 -7.57 3.00 -10.15
CA GLN A 101 -6.65 4.13 -10.09
C GLN A 101 -6.43 4.56 -8.64
N LYS A 102 -5.32 5.22 -8.34
CA LYS A 102 -5.01 5.72 -6.98
C LYS A 102 -6.16 6.57 -6.42
N GLU A 103 -6.79 7.37 -7.27
CA GLU A 103 -7.92 8.25 -6.94
C GLU A 103 -9.21 7.47 -6.66
N ASP A 104 -9.28 6.20 -7.04
CA ASP A 104 -10.42 5.32 -6.70
C ASP A 104 -10.41 4.89 -5.22
N SER A 105 -9.35 5.20 -4.47
CA SER A 105 -9.29 5.00 -3.01
C SER A 105 -10.42 5.76 -2.31
N SER A 106 -11.21 5.05 -1.51
CA SER A 106 -12.35 5.59 -0.74
C SER A 106 -12.98 4.51 0.12
N THR A 107 -13.86 4.90 1.03
CA THR A 107 -14.90 4.00 1.54
C THR A 107 -16.02 3.85 0.51
N TYR A 108 -16.25 2.61 0.07
CA TYR A 108 -17.38 2.18 -0.74
C TYR A 108 -18.48 1.65 0.17
N LEU A 109 -19.72 1.87 -0.24
CA LEU A 109 -20.88 1.40 0.51
C LEU A 109 -21.76 0.54 -0.37
N MET A 110 -22.14 -0.63 0.15
CA MET A 110 -23.18 -1.45 -0.45
C MET A 110 -24.42 -1.34 0.43
N ARG A 111 -25.55 -0.94 -0.15
CA ARG A 111 -26.85 -0.92 0.51
C ARG A 111 -27.78 -1.92 -0.15
N VAL A 112 -28.41 -2.75 0.66
CA VAL A 112 -29.36 -3.76 0.19
C VAL A 112 -30.66 -3.55 0.95
N SER A 113 -31.77 -3.44 0.22
CA SER A 113 -33.11 -3.34 0.80
C SER A 113 -33.96 -4.53 0.42
N ASN A 114 -34.79 -4.99 1.36
CA ASN A 114 -35.75 -6.06 1.15
C ASN A 114 -37.16 -5.51 0.85
N ALA A 115 -38.11 -6.41 0.58
CA ALA A 115 -39.49 -6.04 0.27
C ALA A 115 -40.23 -5.30 1.40
N THR A 116 -39.75 -5.39 2.65
CA THR A 116 -40.34 -4.67 3.80
C THR A 116 -39.71 -3.28 3.99
N GLY A 117 -38.80 -2.86 3.11
CA GLY A 117 -38.07 -1.59 3.21
C GLY A 117 -36.96 -1.58 4.27
N LYS A 118 -36.62 -2.74 4.85
CA LYS A 118 -35.47 -2.84 5.76
C LYS A 118 -34.19 -2.76 4.93
N GLU A 119 -33.33 -1.81 5.28
CA GLU A 119 -32.04 -1.61 4.64
C GLU A 119 -30.91 -2.19 5.51
N GLN A 120 -29.95 -2.82 4.86
CA GLN A 120 -28.66 -3.20 5.43
C GLN A 120 -27.56 -2.53 4.62
N GLU A 121 -26.58 -1.97 5.32
CA GLU A 121 -25.41 -1.30 4.73
C GLU A 121 -24.15 -2.09 5.06
N TRP A 122 -23.18 -2.12 4.16
CA TRP A 122 -21.81 -2.59 4.42
C TRP A 122 -20.81 -1.57 3.89
N LYS A 123 -19.70 -1.40 4.62
CA LYS A 123 -18.63 -0.47 4.27
C LYS A 123 -17.35 -1.23 3.95
N ILE A 124 -16.74 -0.87 2.83
CA ILE A 124 -15.44 -1.41 2.39
C ILE A 124 -14.50 -0.24 2.13
N LEU A 125 -13.40 -0.18 2.88
CA LEU A 125 -12.31 0.75 2.61
C LEU A 125 -11.43 0.16 1.50
N LEU A 126 -11.33 0.87 0.38
CA LEU A 126 -10.40 0.56 -0.70
C LEU A 126 -9.22 1.54 -0.63
N GLU A 127 -8.01 1.01 -0.53
CA GLU A 127 -6.77 1.76 -0.67
C GLU A 127 -6.03 1.28 -1.91
N VAL A 128 -5.82 2.19 -2.86
CA VAL A 128 -5.12 1.92 -4.11
C VAL A 128 -3.78 2.65 -4.08
N PHE A 129 -2.69 1.89 -4.25
CA PHE A 129 -1.34 2.42 -4.27
C PHE A 129 -0.74 2.28 -5.67
N ASP A 130 -0.06 3.32 -6.12
CA ASP A 130 0.80 3.23 -7.30
C ASP A 130 2.06 2.40 -6.98
N PRO A 131 2.67 1.73 -7.97
CA PRO A 131 3.98 1.12 -7.79
C PRO A 131 5.00 2.16 -7.33
N VAL A 132 5.81 1.81 -6.32
CA VAL A 132 6.90 2.70 -5.87
C VAL A 132 7.92 2.92 -7.00
N PRO A 133 8.46 4.15 -7.14
CA PRO A 133 9.50 4.43 -8.11
C PRO A 133 10.79 3.71 -7.73
N LYS A 134 11.63 3.41 -8.72
CA LYS A 134 12.95 2.83 -8.45
C LYS A 134 13.86 3.90 -7.81
N PRO A 135 14.39 3.67 -6.59
CA PRO A 135 15.34 4.60 -5.99
C PRO A 135 16.67 4.58 -6.72
N VAL A 136 17.47 5.63 -6.53
CA VAL A 136 18.86 5.70 -7.00
C VAL A 136 19.75 6.16 -5.86
N ILE A 137 20.80 5.41 -5.57
CA ILE A 137 21.80 5.78 -4.57
C ILE A 137 22.83 6.70 -5.22
N LYS A 138 22.95 7.93 -4.69
CA LYS A 138 24.05 8.85 -5.00
C LYS A 138 25.10 8.78 -3.89
N ILE A 139 26.36 8.67 -4.29
CA ILE A 139 27.49 8.78 -3.38
C ILE A 139 27.85 10.26 -3.26
N GLU A 140 27.54 10.88 -2.12
CA GLU A 140 27.87 12.29 -1.87
C GLU A 140 29.31 12.45 -1.37
N LYS A 141 29.79 11.48 -0.58
CA LYS A 141 31.14 11.50 -0.03
C LYS A 141 31.70 10.10 0.15
N THR A 142 32.96 9.94 -0.23
CA THR A 142 33.81 8.79 0.11
C THR A 142 35.20 9.35 0.38
N GLU A 143 35.62 9.32 1.63
CA GLU A 143 36.91 9.84 2.08
C GLU A 143 37.57 8.85 3.04
N GLU A 144 38.82 8.49 2.77
CA GLU A 144 39.67 7.72 3.67
C GLU A 144 40.62 8.69 4.40
N ALA A 145 40.53 8.75 5.73
CA ALA A 145 41.42 9.54 6.55
C ALA A 145 41.73 8.79 7.85
N ASN A 146 43.01 8.73 8.24
CA ASN A 146 43.46 8.09 9.49
C ASN A 146 42.98 6.63 9.65
N ASN A 147 43.02 5.83 8.59
CA ASN A 147 42.53 4.43 8.57
C ASN A 147 41.04 4.30 8.94
N ILE A 148 40.26 5.36 8.70
CA ILE A 148 38.80 5.39 8.82
C ILE A 148 38.24 5.87 7.50
N CYS A 149 37.17 5.22 7.06
CA CYS A 149 36.46 5.57 5.86
C CYS A 149 35.12 6.23 6.21
N TYR A 150 34.88 7.40 5.61
CA TYR A 150 33.69 8.21 5.79
C TYR A 150 32.84 8.13 4.52
N LEU A 151 31.66 7.52 4.65
CA LEU A 151 30.69 7.39 3.56
C LEU A 151 29.48 8.26 3.84
N LYS A 152 29.05 9.00 2.83
CA LYS A 152 27.77 9.71 2.81
C LYS A 152 27.01 9.31 1.57
N LEU A 153 25.93 8.57 1.76
CA LEU A 153 25.09 8.04 0.69
C LEU A 153 23.73 8.71 0.75
N LEU A 154 23.20 9.12 -0.39
CA LEU A 154 21.87 9.72 -0.53
C LEU A 154 20.99 8.79 -1.36
N CYS A 155 19.87 8.36 -0.80
CA CYS A 155 18.84 7.66 -1.56
C CYS A 155 17.90 8.67 -2.21
N VAL A 156 18.00 8.81 -3.53
CA VAL A 156 17.13 9.70 -4.30
C VAL A 156 15.88 8.94 -4.72
N ILE A 157 14.74 9.40 -4.23
CA ILE A 157 13.41 8.88 -4.59
C ILE A 157 12.75 9.91 -5.51
N PRO A 158 12.35 9.53 -6.73
CA PRO A 158 11.71 10.46 -7.67
C PRO A 158 10.45 11.15 -7.14
N ASP A 159 9.73 10.49 -6.22
CA ASP A 159 8.54 11.01 -5.56
C ASP A 159 8.74 10.98 -4.03
N GLN A 160 8.62 12.13 -3.37
CA GLN A 160 9.03 12.32 -1.97
C GLN A 160 8.06 11.72 -0.94
N SER A 161 6.95 11.12 -1.37
CA SER A 161 5.87 10.66 -0.49
C SER A 161 6.01 9.21 0.00
N VAL A 162 7.21 8.59 -0.06
CA VAL A 162 7.37 7.16 0.25
C VAL A 162 8.49 6.93 1.28
N ASN A 163 8.20 6.10 2.29
CA ASN A 163 9.19 5.69 3.28
C ASN A 163 10.27 4.83 2.62
N CYS A 164 11.54 5.03 3.02
CA CYS A 164 12.62 4.11 2.70
C CYS A 164 13.26 3.49 3.93
N THR A 165 13.96 2.40 3.69
CA THR A 165 14.78 1.71 4.68
C THR A 165 16.14 1.43 4.07
N TRP A 166 17.19 1.81 4.79
CA TRP A 166 18.55 1.40 4.46
C TRP A 166 18.84 0.03 5.04
N TYR A 167 19.52 -0.80 4.26
CA TYR A 167 20.02 -2.11 4.67
C TYR A 167 21.53 -2.17 4.43
N GLY A 168 22.23 -2.82 5.35
CA GLY A 168 23.60 -3.30 5.15
C GLY A 168 23.68 -4.79 5.51
N ASP A 169 24.89 -5.33 5.59
CA ASP A 169 25.11 -6.75 5.91
C ASP A 169 24.46 -7.21 7.22
N SER A 170 24.41 -6.34 8.23
CA SER A 170 23.87 -6.65 9.55
C SER A 170 22.35 -6.49 9.65
N GLY A 171 21.67 -6.22 8.53
CA GLY A 171 20.23 -6.01 8.46
C GLY A 171 19.85 -4.52 8.30
N PRO A 172 18.60 -4.15 8.63
CA PRO A 172 18.11 -2.79 8.47
C PRO A 172 18.80 -1.84 9.45
N PHE A 173 19.10 -0.63 8.98
CA PHE A 173 19.49 0.45 9.87
C PHE A 173 18.26 0.91 10.66
N SER A 174 18.43 1.19 11.95
CA SER A 174 17.31 1.56 12.85
C SER A 174 16.63 2.89 12.52
N LYS A 175 17.24 3.69 11.65
CA LYS A 175 16.63 4.92 11.14
C LYS A 175 15.78 4.57 9.93
N GLU A 176 14.46 4.59 10.10
CA GLU A 176 13.55 4.91 9.00
C GLU A 176 14.13 6.12 8.24
N CYS A 177 14.16 6.05 6.92
CA CYS A 177 14.75 7.10 6.08
C CYS A 177 13.96 8.42 6.12
N GLN A 178 13.70 9.02 7.27
CA GLN A 178 13.21 10.41 7.30
C GLN A 178 14.23 11.37 6.66
N SER A 179 15.52 11.00 6.64
CA SER A 179 16.60 11.83 6.11
C SER A 179 17.01 11.50 4.66
N SER A 180 16.56 10.39 4.05
CA SER A 180 17.10 9.83 2.78
C SER A 180 18.63 9.60 2.74
N VAL A 181 19.39 10.11 3.71
CA VAL A 181 20.85 10.10 3.81
C VAL A 181 21.30 9.05 4.82
N LEU A 182 22.31 8.26 4.43
CA LEU A 182 23.04 7.33 5.27
C LEU A 182 24.48 7.81 5.44
N GLU A 183 24.87 8.07 6.69
CA GLU A 183 26.25 8.45 7.06
C GLU A 183 26.90 7.31 7.86
N LEU A 184 28.09 6.90 7.43
CA LEU A 184 28.79 5.75 8.00
C LEU A 184 30.25 6.11 8.30
N ARG A 185 30.74 5.52 9.39
CA ARG A 185 32.15 5.54 9.78
C ARG A 185 32.64 4.10 9.83
N VAL A 186 33.57 3.77 8.95
CA VAL A 186 34.08 2.42 8.76
C VAL A 186 35.50 2.35 9.30
N PRO A 187 35.74 1.65 10.42
CA PRO A 187 37.10 1.34 10.86
C PRO A 187 37.71 0.22 10.00
N GLU A 188 39.03 0.21 9.90
CA GLU A 188 39.80 -0.85 9.19
C GLU A 188 39.37 -1.07 7.73
N PRO A 189 39.41 -0.03 6.88
CA PRO A 189 38.92 -0.09 5.50
C PRO A 189 39.61 -1.16 4.65
N GLN A 190 40.82 -1.61 5.02
CA GLN A 190 41.61 -2.58 4.27
C GLN A 190 40.95 -3.97 4.11
N ASN A 191 40.01 -4.33 5.00
CA ASN A 191 39.21 -5.57 4.89
C ASN A 191 37.74 -5.28 4.63
N TYR A 192 37.42 -4.04 4.25
CA TYR A 192 36.05 -3.59 4.11
C TYR A 192 35.46 -3.98 2.76
N SER A 193 34.60 -5.00 2.80
CA SER A 193 33.76 -5.41 1.69
C SER A 193 32.31 -5.42 2.16
N LYS A 194 31.55 -4.37 1.82
CA LYS A 194 30.16 -4.18 2.26
C LYS A 194 29.28 -3.69 1.13
N PHE A 195 27.99 -3.94 1.25
CA PHE A 195 26.97 -3.35 0.39
C PHE A 195 25.99 -2.53 1.20
N TYR A 196 25.41 -1.52 0.55
CA TYR A 196 24.31 -0.74 1.10
C TYR A 196 23.18 -0.71 0.11
N THR A 197 22.00 -1.03 0.61
CA THR A 197 20.78 -1.10 -0.17
C THR A 197 19.80 -0.07 0.37
N CYS A 198 19.31 0.81 -0.49
CA CYS A 198 18.15 1.63 -0.19
C CYS A 198 16.92 0.93 -0.77
N GLN A 199 15.95 0.59 0.08
CA GLN A 199 14.69 0.01 -0.32
C GLN A 199 13.54 1.00 -0.05
N VAL A 200 12.74 1.24 -1.08
CA VAL A 200 11.52 2.03 -1.02
C VAL A 200 10.35 1.07 -1.16
N SER A 201 9.37 1.16 -0.27
CA SER A 201 8.22 0.25 -0.29
C SER A 201 6.94 0.91 0.20
N ASN A 202 5.82 0.46 -0.37
CA ASN A 202 4.47 0.69 0.13
C ASN A 202 3.77 -0.68 0.32
N PRO A 203 2.53 -0.74 0.83
CA PRO A 203 1.86 -2.02 1.12
C PRO A 203 1.75 -3.03 -0.03
N VAL A 204 1.90 -2.59 -1.29
CA VAL A 204 1.71 -3.42 -2.49
C VAL A 204 2.94 -3.57 -3.38
N SER A 205 4.00 -2.79 -3.15
CA SER A 205 5.17 -2.76 -4.03
C SER A 205 6.44 -2.37 -3.29
N SER A 206 7.56 -2.95 -3.74
CA SER A 206 8.89 -2.68 -3.20
C SER A 206 9.91 -2.62 -4.34
N LYS A 207 10.80 -1.63 -4.28
CA LYS A 207 11.94 -1.46 -5.19
C LYS A 207 13.16 -1.06 -4.38
N ASN A 208 14.33 -1.41 -4.89
CA ASN A 208 15.58 -1.10 -4.25
C ASN A 208 16.68 -0.74 -5.26
N ASP A 209 17.73 -0.15 -4.72
CA ASP A 209 19.01 0.06 -5.37
C ASP A 209 20.13 -0.31 -4.40
N THR A 210 21.24 -0.80 -4.91
CA THR A 210 22.33 -1.34 -4.10
C THR A 210 23.68 -0.88 -4.64
N VAL A 211 24.53 -0.40 -3.75
CA VAL A 211 25.92 -0.05 -4.02
C VAL A 211 26.86 -0.96 -3.26
N TYR A 212 28.00 -1.28 -3.86
CA TYR A 212 29.01 -2.17 -3.31
C TYR A 212 30.32 -1.42 -3.12
N PHE A 213 30.99 -1.67 -2.00
CA PHE A 213 32.28 -1.09 -1.69
C PHE A 213 33.33 -2.19 -1.50
N THR A 214 34.48 -2.02 -2.14
CA THR A 214 35.68 -2.85 -2.01
C THR A 214 36.73 -2.14 -1.16
N PRO A 215 37.72 -2.85 -0.60
CA PRO A 215 38.81 -2.19 0.13
C PRO A 215 39.57 -1.16 -0.73
N PRO A 216 40.04 -0.04 -0.16
CA PRO A 216 39.82 0.47 1.20
C PRO A 216 38.60 1.41 1.31
N CYS A 217 37.40 0.99 0.87
CA CYS A 217 36.21 1.81 0.60
C CYS A 217 36.16 2.48 -0.77
N THR A 218 36.55 1.75 -1.81
CA THR A 218 36.34 2.17 -3.19
C THR A 218 34.97 1.67 -3.68
N LEU A 219 34.24 2.50 -4.42
CA LEU A 219 32.99 2.08 -5.05
C LEU A 219 33.32 1.02 -6.11
N ALA A 220 32.75 -0.17 -5.97
CA ALA A 220 32.87 -1.21 -6.98
C ALA A 220 32.07 -0.83 -8.23
N ARG A 221 32.72 -0.79 -9.39
CA ARG A 221 32.02 -0.58 -10.66
C ARG A 221 31.31 -1.88 -11.05
N SER A 222 30.00 -1.78 -11.29
CA SER A 222 29.23 -2.88 -11.89
C SER A 222 29.74 -3.14 -13.31
N SER A 223 30.40 -4.28 -13.53
CA SER A 223 31.03 -4.67 -14.80
C SER A 223 30.05 -5.21 -15.85
N GLY A 224 28.74 -5.07 -15.62
CA GLY A 224 27.69 -5.73 -16.42
C GLY A 224 27.58 -5.32 -17.90
N VAL A 225 28.23 -4.23 -18.33
CA VAL A 225 28.09 -3.69 -19.71
C VAL A 225 29.42 -3.64 -20.48
N ASP A 226 30.56 -3.45 -19.79
CA ASP A 226 31.86 -3.24 -20.46
C ASP A 226 32.42 -4.49 -21.16
N TRP A 227 32.13 -5.67 -20.62
CA TRP A 227 32.53 -6.94 -21.24
C TRP A 227 31.83 -7.18 -22.58
N ILE A 228 30.53 -6.89 -22.72
CA ILE A 228 29.78 -7.13 -23.97
C ILE A 228 30.34 -6.27 -25.10
N ALA A 229 30.66 -5.01 -24.82
CA ALA A 229 31.29 -4.11 -25.80
C ALA A 229 32.68 -4.63 -26.21
N SER A 230 33.49 -5.08 -25.25
CA SER A 230 34.83 -5.60 -25.51
C SER A 230 34.80 -6.91 -26.32
N TRP A 231 33.86 -7.82 -26.02
CA TRP A 231 33.67 -9.07 -26.77
C TRP A 231 33.22 -8.81 -28.22
N LEU A 232 32.32 -7.86 -28.45
CA LEU A 232 31.86 -7.51 -29.81
C LEU A 232 32.98 -6.91 -30.67
N VAL A 233 33.86 -6.08 -30.09
CA VAL A 233 34.99 -5.47 -30.81
C VAL A 233 36.03 -6.51 -31.25
N VAL A 234 36.21 -7.60 -30.51
CA VAL A 234 37.22 -8.63 -30.82
C VAL A 234 36.67 -9.73 -31.75
N MET A 235 35.41 -10.15 -31.56
CA MET A 235 34.86 -11.30 -32.29
C MET A 235 34.34 -10.95 -33.69
N VAL A 236 33.80 -9.74 -33.88
CA VAL A 236 33.27 -9.34 -35.20
C VAL A 236 34.37 -9.26 -36.27
N PRO A 237 35.55 -8.67 -36.03
CA PRO A 237 36.61 -8.63 -37.03
C PRO A 237 37.26 -9.99 -37.28
N THR A 238 37.36 -10.85 -36.26
CA THR A 238 37.99 -12.19 -36.38
C THR A 238 37.11 -13.15 -37.17
N ILE A 239 35.79 -13.13 -36.95
CA ILE A 239 34.83 -13.90 -37.76
C ILE A 239 34.81 -13.39 -39.21
N LEU A 240 34.84 -12.07 -39.41
CA LEU A 240 34.88 -11.49 -40.76
C LEU A 240 36.19 -11.82 -41.49
N GLY A 241 37.32 -11.84 -40.77
CA GLY A 241 38.61 -12.26 -41.32
C GLY A 241 38.64 -13.74 -41.73
N LEU A 242 38.05 -14.63 -40.93
CA LEU A 242 37.93 -16.07 -41.23
C LEU A 242 36.98 -16.38 -42.39
N LEU A 243 35.97 -15.54 -42.63
CA LEU A 243 35.03 -15.71 -43.75
C LEU A 243 35.59 -15.18 -45.08
N LEU A 244 36.63 -14.35 -45.04
CA LEU A 244 37.25 -13.71 -46.22
C LEU A 244 38.56 -14.38 -46.66
N THR A 245 39.01 -15.43 -45.96
CA THR A 245 40.16 -16.30 -46.31
C THR A 245 39.69 -17.66 -46.76
#